data_AF-A0A8K0GIT5-F1
#
_entry.id   AF-A0A8K0GIT5-F1
#
_cell.length_a   1.000
_cell.length_b   1.000
_cell.length_c   1.000
_cell.angle_alpha   90.00
_cell.angle_beta   90.00
_cell.angle_gamma   90.00
#
_symmetry.space_group_name_H-M   'P 1'
#
loop_
_entity.id
_entity.type
_entity.pdbx_description
1 polymer ?
#
loop_
_entity_poly.entity_id
_entity_poly.type
_entity_poly.pdbx_seq_one_letter_code
_entity_poly.pdbx_strand_id
1 'polypeptide(L)'
;MNLHIVKSRESEQFVEYDLIKVLKCSMCLGYLLPSLYKNPTSDNTICFYCHYQFTEVEPELNKETIEKVSKTNFPCRWRGCETTKLGVNLVDQELSCKHRMFKCPVCTDDMIKREDVISHVKEHGSYRGQG
;
A
#
# COMPACT_ATOMS: atom_id res chain seq x y z
N MET A 1 -3.38 -42.91 -29.88
CA MET A 1 -3.08 -42.15 -28.64
C MET A 1 -2.69 -40.75 -29.05
N ASN A 2 -3.55 -39.75 -28.84
CA ASN A 2 -3.22 -38.35 -29.06
C ASN A 2 -3.64 -37.58 -27.80
N LEU A 3 -2.64 -37.28 -26.96
CA LEU A 3 -2.71 -36.32 -25.88
C LEU A 3 -2.34 -34.93 -26.43
N HIS A 4 -2.67 -33.91 -25.64
CA HIS A 4 -2.33 -32.48 -25.77
C HIS A 4 -3.39 -31.59 -26.40
N ILE A 5 -4.35 -31.17 -25.56
CA ILE A 5 -4.58 -29.73 -25.35
C ILE A 5 -4.87 -29.52 -23.86
N VAL A 6 -3.86 -29.16 -23.07
CA VAL A 6 -4.07 -28.56 -21.76
C VAL A 6 -4.32 -27.07 -22.02
N LYS A 7 -5.59 -26.67 -22.12
CA LYS A 7 -5.96 -25.26 -21.96
C LYS A 7 -5.89 -24.95 -20.48
N SER A 8 -4.73 -24.46 -20.05
CA SER A 8 -4.57 -23.82 -18.75
C SER A 8 -5.56 -22.66 -18.71
N ARG A 9 -6.66 -22.82 -17.97
CA ARG A 9 -7.50 -21.69 -17.56
C ARG A 9 -6.61 -20.82 -16.68
N GLU A 10 -6.07 -19.75 -17.24
CA GLU A 10 -5.58 -18.63 -16.43
C GLU A 10 -6.81 -18.12 -15.68
N SER A 11 -6.88 -18.48 -14.40
CA SER A 11 -7.87 -17.97 -13.48
C SER A 11 -7.72 -16.46 -13.45
N GLU A 12 -8.67 -15.74 -14.02
CA GLU A 12 -8.85 -14.32 -13.78
C GLU A 12 -8.94 -14.12 -12.27
N GLN A 13 -7.82 -13.75 -11.66
CA GLN A 13 -7.76 -13.48 -10.23
C GLN A 13 -8.51 -12.19 -10.00
N PHE A 14 -9.78 -12.32 -9.60
CA PHE A 14 -10.61 -11.20 -9.22
C PHE A 14 -9.93 -10.45 -8.07
N VAL A 15 -9.53 -9.22 -8.36
CA VAL A 15 -9.03 -8.28 -7.35
C VAL A 15 -10.23 -7.88 -6.51
N GLU A 16 -10.30 -8.35 -5.27
CA GLU A 16 -11.40 -8.02 -4.37
C GLU A 16 -11.22 -6.60 -3.82
N TYR A 17 -11.73 -5.63 -4.57
CA TYR A 17 -11.52 -4.21 -4.31
C TYR A 17 -12.02 -3.75 -2.94
N ASP A 18 -13.07 -4.37 -2.41
CA ASP A 18 -13.63 -3.98 -1.11
C ASP A 18 -12.70 -4.37 0.05
N LEU A 19 -12.08 -5.57 -0.03
CA LEU A 19 -11.02 -5.98 0.88
C LEU A 19 -9.80 -5.05 0.77
N ILE A 20 -9.42 -4.68 -0.46
CA ILE A 20 -8.29 -3.78 -0.72
C ILE A 20 -8.49 -2.37 -0.15
N LYS A 21 -9.73 -1.84 -0.15
CA LYS A 21 -10.02 -0.52 0.39
C LYS A 21 -9.81 -0.46 1.90
N VAL A 22 -10.21 -1.49 2.63
CA VAL A 22 -10.08 -1.54 4.11
C VAL A 22 -8.65 -1.84 4.57
N LEU A 23 -7.80 -2.35 3.67
CA LEU A 23 -6.39 -2.69 3.94
C LEU A 23 -5.42 -1.55 3.66
N LYS A 24 -5.87 -0.30 3.57
CA LYS A 24 -5.00 0.86 3.34
C LYS A 24 -4.91 1.73 4.57
N CYS A 25 -3.69 2.16 4.90
CA CYS A 25 -3.47 3.21 5.88
C CYS A 25 -4.17 4.49 5.41
N SER A 26 -5.03 5.08 6.25
CA SER A 26 -5.70 6.35 5.95
C SER A 26 -4.72 7.52 5.73
N MET A 27 -3.53 7.46 6.33
CA MET A 27 -2.52 8.52 6.23
C MET A 27 -1.59 8.38 5.03
N CYS A 28 -1.03 7.18 4.81
CA CYS A 28 -0.02 6.98 3.76
C CYS A 28 -0.53 6.22 2.54
N LEU A 29 -1.78 5.73 2.59
CA LEU A 29 -2.42 4.88 1.57
C LEU A 29 -1.67 3.58 1.27
N GLY A 30 -0.65 3.24 2.07
CA GLY A 30 0.10 2.00 1.99
C GLY A 30 -0.73 0.83 2.49
N TYR A 31 -0.49 -0.34 1.91
CA TYR A 31 -1.17 -1.57 2.31
C TYR A 31 -0.73 -2.03 3.71
N LEU A 32 -1.69 -2.39 4.55
CA LEU A 32 -1.50 -2.74 5.96
C LEU A 32 -1.02 -4.19 6.18
N LEU A 33 -0.24 -4.75 5.24
CA LEU A 33 0.11 -6.16 5.19
C LEU A 33 1.58 -6.39 4.80
N PRO A 34 2.42 -7.00 5.64
CA PRO A 34 2.25 -7.32 7.08
C PRO A 34 2.43 -6.07 7.98
N SER A 35 2.11 -4.90 7.44
CA SER A 35 2.60 -3.58 7.83
C SER A 35 1.88 -2.96 9.04
N LEU A 36 1.41 -3.80 9.97
CA LEU A 36 0.77 -3.42 11.22
C LEU A 36 1.48 -4.10 12.39
N TYR A 37 1.84 -3.32 13.40
CA TYR A 37 2.35 -3.88 14.65
C TYR A 37 1.69 -3.21 15.85
N LYS A 38 1.41 -3.99 16.90
CA LYS A 38 0.89 -3.47 18.15
C LYS A 38 1.95 -2.61 18.83
N ASN A 39 1.54 -1.45 19.32
CA ASN A 39 2.39 -0.63 20.16
C ASN A 39 2.72 -1.41 21.45
N PRO A 40 4.00 -1.51 21.90
CA PRO A 40 4.33 -2.19 23.14
C PRO A 40 3.78 -1.51 24.40
N THR A 41 3.48 -0.21 24.33
CA THR A 41 3.09 0.62 25.48
C THR A 41 1.63 1.05 25.47
N SER A 42 0.91 0.80 24.38
CA SER A 42 -0.54 1.06 24.27
C SER A 42 -1.20 -0.04 23.45
N ASP A 43 -2.52 -0.22 23.55
CA ASP A 43 -3.22 -1.21 22.72
C ASP A 43 -3.50 -0.69 21.28
N ASN A 44 -2.85 0.40 20.89
CA ASN A 44 -2.97 1.00 19.56
C ASN A 44 -2.16 0.21 18.54
N THR A 45 -2.67 0.11 17.32
CA THR A 45 -1.89 -0.41 16.19
C THR A 45 -1.18 0.71 15.45
N ILE A 46 0.02 0.41 14.94
CA ILE A 46 0.88 1.37 14.24
C ILE A 46 1.10 0.94 12.80
N CYS A 47 0.95 1.87 11.86
CA CYS A 47 1.34 1.65 10.47
C CYS A 47 2.86 1.55 10.35
N PHE A 48 3.38 0.45 9.78
CA PHE A 48 4.81 0.24 9.54
C PHE A 48 5.46 1.31 8.66
N TYR A 49 4.74 1.85 7.68
CA TYR A 49 5.33 2.80 6.71
C TYR A 49 5.39 4.23 7.22
N CYS A 50 4.37 4.69 7.92
CA CYS A 50 4.26 6.10 8.33
C CYS A 50 4.24 6.30 9.84
N HIS A 51 4.27 5.22 10.62
CA HIS A 51 4.21 5.21 12.07
C HIS A 51 2.97 5.90 12.66
N TYR A 52 1.94 6.12 11.83
CA TYR A 52 0.66 6.63 12.30
C TYR A 52 0.02 5.63 13.26
N GLN A 53 -0.42 6.13 14.40
CA GLN A 53 -1.08 5.35 15.44
C GLN A 53 -2.58 5.42 15.21
N PHE A 54 -3.21 4.26 15.00
CA PHE A 54 -4.65 4.17 14.88
C PHE A 54 -5.27 4.19 16.29
N THR A 55 -6.24 5.08 16.50
CA THR A 55 -6.96 5.23 17.77
C THR A 55 -8.28 4.47 17.80
N GLU A 56 -8.75 3.99 16.65
CA GLU A 56 -9.97 3.18 16.50
C GLU A 56 -9.60 1.74 16.15
N VAL A 57 -10.48 0.82 16.56
CA VAL A 57 -10.33 -0.63 16.38
C VAL A 57 -10.04 -0.94 14.91
N GLU A 58 -8.97 -1.67 14.67
CA GLU A 58 -8.60 -2.14 13.34
C GLU A 58 -9.73 -2.94 12.68
N PRO A 59 -9.71 -3.12 11.36
CA PRO A 59 -10.36 -4.29 10.79
C PRO A 59 -9.74 -5.53 11.47
N GLU A 60 -10.52 -6.25 12.29
CA GLU A 60 -10.09 -7.54 12.82
C GLU A 60 -9.75 -8.46 11.64
N LEU A 61 -8.46 -8.59 11.35
CA LEU A 61 -7.97 -9.53 10.35
C LEU A 61 -8.07 -10.93 10.96
N ASN A 62 -9.27 -11.51 10.86
CA ASN A 62 -9.47 -12.90 11.24
C ASN A 62 -8.63 -13.82 10.34
N LYS A 63 -8.46 -15.08 10.77
CA LYS A 63 -7.63 -16.07 10.06
C LYS A 63 -8.03 -16.21 8.58
N GLU A 64 -9.33 -16.15 8.28
CA GLU A 64 -9.84 -16.23 6.91
C GLU A 64 -9.38 -15.03 6.07
N THR A 65 -9.45 -13.82 6.63
CA THR A 65 -9.00 -12.59 5.98
C THR A 65 -7.50 -12.63 5.72
N ILE A 66 -6.71 -13.10 6.69
CA ILE A 66 -5.26 -13.28 6.54
C ILE A 66 -4.95 -14.28 5.41
N GLU A 67 -5.62 -15.43 5.41
CA GLU A 67 -5.41 -16.45 4.37
C GLU A 67 -5.79 -15.92 2.99
N LYS A 68 -6.92 -15.21 2.87
CA LYS A 68 -7.37 -14.61 1.63
C LYS A 68 -6.38 -13.58 1.12
N VAL A 69 -5.97 -12.66 1.98
CA VAL A 69 -4.94 -11.64 1.73
C VAL A 69 -3.64 -12.25 1.22
N SER A 70 -3.18 -13.35 1.83
CA SER A 70 -1.91 -13.99 1.46
C SER A 70 -1.89 -14.49 0.01
N LYS A 71 -3.07 -14.69 -0.59
CA LYS A 71 -3.28 -15.16 -1.96
C LYS A 71 -3.78 -14.05 -2.89
N THR A 72 -4.01 -12.84 -2.38
CA THR A 72 -4.55 -11.72 -3.15
C THR A 72 -3.44 -10.93 -3.83
N ASN A 73 -3.65 -10.64 -5.10
CA ASN A 73 -2.86 -9.68 -5.85
C ASN A 73 -3.36 -8.26 -5.58
N PHE A 74 -2.45 -7.40 -5.14
CA PHE A 74 -2.72 -6.00 -4.84
C PHE A 74 -2.24 -5.12 -6.00
N PRO A 75 -3.04 -4.13 -6.43
CA PRO A 75 -2.58 -3.16 -7.41
C PRO A 75 -1.48 -2.29 -6.81
N CYS A 76 -0.52 -1.89 -7.64
CA CYS A 76 0.48 -0.90 -7.25
C CYS A 76 -0.21 0.41 -6.85
N ARG A 77 0.23 1.04 -5.75
CA ARG A 77 -0.37 2.31 -5.29
C ARG A 77 -0.13 3.50 -6.23
N TRP A 78 0.85 3.41 -7.13
CA TRP A 78 1.25 4.52 -7.97
C TRP A 78 0.32 4.68 -9.18
N ARG A 79 -0.21 5.90 -9.36
CA ARG A 79 -1.15 6.22 -10.44
C ARG A 79 -0.53 5.91 -11.80
N GLY A 80 -1.26 5.20 -12.65
CA GLY A 80 -0.79 4.79 -13.98
C GLY A 80 0.00 3.48 -13.98
N CYS A 81 0.28 2.87 -12.82
CA CYS A 81 0.80 1.52 -12.77
C CYS A 81 -0.33 0.49 -12.76
N GLU A 82 -0.43 -0.31 -13.81
CA GLU A 82 -1.41 -1.39 -13.94
C GLU A 82 -0.93 -2.72 -13.34
N THR A 83 0.29 -2.75 -12.79
CA THR A 83 0.86 -3.98 -12.23
C THR A 83 0.16 -4.35 -10.93
N THR A 84 -0.18 -5.64 -10.81
CA THR A 84 -0.65 -6.25 -9.58
C THR A 84 0.38 -7.27 -9.08
N LYS A 85 0.60 -7.34 -7.76
CA LYS A 85 1.51 -8.31 -7.12
C LYS A 85 0.95 -8.81 -5.80
N LEU A 86 1.35 -10.02 -5.39
CA LEU A 86 1.10 -10.51 -4.03
C LEU A 86 1.69 -9.53 -3.02
N GLY A 87 1.05 -9.39 -1.85
CA GLY A 87 1.48 -8.43 -0.82
C GLY A 87 2.96 -8.54 -0.47
N VAL A 88 3.48 -9.76 -0.38
CA VAL A 88 4.91 -10.05 -0.11
C VAL A 88 5.87 -9.49 -1.17
N ASN A 89 5.42 -9.35 -2.42
CA ASN A 89 6.21 -8.86 -3.54
C ASN A 89 5.84 -7.41 -3.93
N LEU A 90 4.87 -6.81 -3.24
CA LEU A 90 4.34 -5.50 -3.61
C LEU A 90 5.31 -4.37 -3.25
N VAL A 91 6.03 -4.49 -2.13
CA VAL A 91 6.99 -3.48 -1.67
C VAL A 91 8.09 -3.28 -2.70
N ASP A 92 8.70 -4.36 -3.18
CA ASP A 92 9.78 -4.30 -4.18
C ASP A 92 9.28 -3.70 -5.50
N GLN A 93 8.07 -4.06 -5.91
CA GLN A 93 7.42 -3.46 -7.09
C GLN A 93 7.19 -1.96 -6.88
N GLU A 94 6.70 -1.52 -5.73
CA GLU A 94 6.46 -0.10 -5.46
C GLU A 94 7.75 0.73 -5.39
N LEU A 95 8.84 0.15 -4.88
CA LEU A 95 10.15 0.81 -4.81
C LEU A 95 10.79 0.98 -6.18
N SER A 96 10.60 0.01 -7.08
CA SER A 96 11.14 -0.02 -8.44
C SER A 96 10.18 0.49 -9.52
N CYS A 97 8.95 0.87 -9.15
CA CYS A 97 7.93 1.29 -10.11
C CYS A 97 8.33 2.56 -10.86
N LYS A 98 8.27 2.52 -12.19
CA LYS A 98 8.50 3.69 -13.06
C LYS A 98 7.51 4.84 -12.86
N HIS A 99 6.32 4.54 -12.32
CA HIS A 99 5.28 5.54 -12.01
C HIS A 99 5.38 6.04 -10.57
N ARG A 100 6.44 5.71 -9.84
CA ARG A 100 6.64 6.18 -8.47
C ARG A 100 6.69 7.70 -8.43
N MET A 101 5.82 8.29 -7.60
CA MET A 101 5.72 9.73 -7.42
C MET A 101 5.56 10.05 -5.94
N PHE A 102 6.32 10.99 -5.42
CA PHE A 102 6.21 11.50 -4.06
C PHE A 102 5.26 12.69 -4.04
N LYS A 103 4.24 12.62 -3.18
CA LYS A 103 3.27 13.70 -3.01
C LYS A 103 3.83 14.79 -2.12
N CYS A 104 3.55 16.04 -2.47
CA CYS A 104 3.66 17.15 -1.54
C CYS A 104 2.65 16.98 -0.40
N PRO A 105 3.04 17.13 0.89
CA PRO A 105 2.09 17.13 1.99
C PRO A 105 1.25 18.42 2.07
N VAL A 106 1.62 19.47 1.32
CA VAL A 106 1.01 20.81 1.42
C VAL A 106 0.04 21.09 0.28
N CYS A 107 0.34 20.62 -0.93
CA CYS A 107 -0.45 20.85 -2.13
C CYS A 107 -0.67 19.54 -2.90
N THR A 108 -1.30 19.65 -4.07
CA THR A 108 -1.63 18.49 -4.93
C THR A 108 -0.49 18.08 -5.87
N ASP A 109 0.70 18.67 -5.73
CA ASP A 109 1.80 18.40 -6.64
C ASP A 109 2.48 17.06 -6.32
N ASP A 110 2.78 16.33 -7.40
CA ASP A 110 3.46 15.06 -7.37
C ASP A 110 4.85 15.22 -8.00
N MET A 111 5.89 14.70 -7.36
CA MET A 111 7.29 14.80 -7.80
C MET A 111 7.92 13.43 -7.96
N ILE A 112 8.86 13.26 -8.89
CA ILE A 112 9.46 11.95 -9.16
C ILE A 112 10.53 11.59 -8.12
N LYS A 113 11.25 12.58 -7.60
CA LYS A 113 12.34 12.38 -6.63
C LYS A 113 11.98 12.93 -5.26
N ARG A 114 12.57 12.34 -4.22
CA ARG A 114 12.34 12.77 -2.83
C ARG A 114 12.96 14.14 -2.57
N GLU A 115 14.12 14.38 -3.16
CA GLU A 115 14.87 15.64 -3.01
C GLU A 115 14.05 16.82 -3.56
N ASP A 116 13.33 16.59 -4.65
CA ASP A 116 12.43 17.57 -5.26
C ASP A 116 11.28 17.93 -4.30
N VAL A 117 10.70 16.95 -3.59
CA VAL A 117 9.69 17.22 -2.54
C VAL A 117 10.25 18.07 -1.43
N ILE A 118 11.46 17.75 -0.95
CA ILE A 118 12.07 18.50 0.15
C ILE A 118 12.33 19.95 -0.27
N SER A 119 12.74 20.18 -1.52
CA SER A 119 12.91 21.53 -2.07
C SER A 119 11.56 22.24 -2.20
N HIS A 120 10.59 21.59 -2.84
CA HIS A 120 9.26 22.13 -3.08
C HIS A 120 8.51 22.48 -1.78
N VAL A 121 8.60 21.65 -0.73
CA VAL A 121 7.98 21.94 0.58
C VAL A 121 8.53 23.22 1.21
N LYS A 122 9.79 23.60 0.92
CA LYS A 122 10.36 24.87 1.40
C LYS A 122 9.76 26.09 0.71
N GLU A 123 9.30 25.95 -0.54
CA GLU A 123 8.66 27.02 -1.31
C GLU A 123 7.28 27.39 -0.76
N HIS A 124 6.60 26.45 -0.07
CA HIS A 124 5.34 26.73 0.63
C HIS A 124 5.48 27.67 1.84
N GLY A 125 6.71 28.10 2.18
CA GLY A 125 6.95 29.07 3.24
C GLY A 125 6.66 28.48 4.63
N SER A 126 7.65 27.79 5.20
CA SER A 126 7.58 27.17 6.53
C SER A 126 6.38 26.23 6.73
N TYR A 127 6.45 25.03 6.14
CA TYR A 127 5.72 23.89 6.71
C TYR A 127 6.31 23.58 8.10
N ARG A 128 5.75 24.18 9.15
CA ARG A 128 5.98 23.75 10.52
C ARG A 128 5.31 22.40 10.65
N GLY A 129 6.10 21.32 10.59
CA GLY A 129 5.64 19.99 10.96
C GLY A 129 4.93 20.08 12.31
N GLN A 130 3.64 19.78 12.32
CA GLN A 130 2.88 19.66 13.55
C GLN A 130 2.97 18.21 14.01
N GLY A 131 3.54 18.04 15.20
CA GLY A 131 3.20 17.02 16.21
C GLY A 131 3.47 15.58 15.85
#